data_AF-A0A1Y4JRG0-F1
#
_entry.id   AF-A0A1Y4JRG0-F1
#
_cell.length_a   1.000
_cell.length_b   1.000
_cell.length_c   1.000
_cell.angle_alpha   90.00
_cell.angle_beta   90.00
_cell.angle_gamma   90.00
#
_symmetry.space_group_name_H-M   'P 1'
#
loop_
_entity.id
_entity.type
_entity.pdbx_description
1 polymer ?
#
loop_
_entity_poly.entity_id
_entity_poly.type
_entity_poly.pdbx_seq_one_letter_code
_entity_poly.pdbx_strand_id
1 'polypeptide(L)'
;MATEIYQQEEEDKSLIANSMDEVENVSFRECMVSFHTKSIYNVLSEMVRHYLGFVTSYDSNYIMQKAKEFANQNFDSFAHKEIPTCFTEILEKPMKKKEQIKLLKGANLTYDQLGALFAQAENKGYSFSHYHYQGAPSSVNKDELPKFIHVKEDGTVEYYGKTTLTEGQMKQVVEQADVLIARILDNDEHWHCFLQTFKGLKGQEAGLQGSQPHLHYISDSFGISRNSLVEMLRKGEYPSTPVHIPLKENEEKVE
;
A
#
# COMPACT_ATOMS: atom_id res chain seq x y z
N MET A 1 8.93 -10.82 1.92
CA MET A 1 8.22 -9.78 2.68
C MET A 1 9.30 -9.14 3.49
N ALA A 2 9.44 -7.82 3.42
CA ALA A 2 10.39 -7.14 4.28
C ALA A 2 9.64 -6.70 5.55
N THR A 3 9.79 -7.51 6.59
CA THR A 3 9.54 -7.08 7.98
C THR A 3 10.89 -6.68 8.54
N GLU A 4 10.94 -5.48 9.10
CA GLU A 4 12.08 -5.02 9.88
C GLU A 4 11.60 -4.76 11.31
N ILE A 5 12.25 -5.43 12.28
CA ILE A 5 12.01 -5.24 13.70
C ILE A 5 13.20 -4.49 14.26
N TYR A 6 12.95 -3.32 14.81
CA TYR A 6 13.94 -2.44 15.41
C TYR A 6 13.73 -2.42 16.93
N GLN A 7 14.67 -2.98 17.68
CA GLN A 7 14.62 -3.03 19.14
C GLN A 7 15.47 -1.90 19.73
N GLN A 8 14.87 -1.02 20.54
CA GLN A 8 15.63 -0.06 21.35
C GLN A 8 16.06 -0.74 22.65
N GLU A 9 17.35 -1.07 22.75
CA GLU A 9 17.93 -1.76 23.92
C GLU A 9 17.74 -0.97 25.23
N GLU A 10 17.60 0.36 25.16
CA GLU A 10 17.51 1.24 26.34
C GLU A 10 16.06 1.52 26.81
N GLU A 11 15.03 1.30 25.99
CA GLU A 11 13.65 1.71 26.31
C GLU A 11 12.61 0.58 26.33
N ASP A 12 13.01 -0.69 26.15
CA ASP A 12 12.09 -1.85 25.96
C ASP A 12 10.99 -1.54 24.92
N LYS A 13 11.37 -0.89 23.82
CA LYS A 13 10.48 -0.55 22.71
C LYS A 13 10.87 -1.30 21.45
N SER A 14 9.88 -1.85 20.77
CA SER A 14 10.02 -2.51 19.47
C SER A 14 9.24 -1.75 18.40
N LEU A 15 9.90 -1.35 17.31
CA LEU A 15 9.25 -0.83 16.11
C LEU A 15 9.20 -1.92 15.04
N ILE A 16 8.00 -2.17 14.51
CA ILE A 16 7.77 -3.18 13.48
C ILE A 16 7.31 -2.47 12.21
N ALA A 17 8.17 -2.45 11.20
CA ALA A 17 7.84 -1.95 9.88
C ALA A 17 7.49 -3.13 8.96
N ASN A 18 6.28 -3.12 8.39
CA ASN A 18 5.84 -4.14 7.44
C ASN A 18 5.64 -3.51 6.06
N SER A 19 6.20 -4.16 5.05
CA SER A 19 5.97 -3.83 3.64
C SER A 19 5.46 -5.06 2.89
N MET A 20 4.55 -4.84 1.96
CA MET A 20 4.07 -5.89 1.06
C MET A 20 5.15 -6.17 0.01
N ASP A 21 5.37 -7.45 -0.29
CA ASP A 21 6.26 -7.84 -1.38
C ASP A 21 5.70 -7.44 -2.73
N GLU A 22 6.61 -7.27 -3.69
CA GLU A 22 6.22 -7.40 -5.08
C GLU A 22 5.70 -8.82 -5.36
N VAL A 23 4.54 -8.90 -5.99
CA VAL A 23 3.89 -10.14 -6.39
C VAL A 23 3.33 -9.97 -7.79
N GLU A 24 3.31 -11.05 -8.58
CA GLU A 24 2.76 -11.04 -9.92
C GLU A 24 1.74 -12.16 -10.09
N ASN A 25 0.56 -11.81 -10.62
CA ASN A 25 -0.51 -12.73 -11.00
C ASN A 25 -0.90 -13.73 -9.91
N VAL A 26 -1.12 -13.25 -8.69
CA VAL A 26 -1.53 -14.05 -7.52
C VAL A 26 -2.99 -13.81 -7.15
N SER A 27 -3.54 -14.66 -6.27
CA SER A 27 -4.80 -14.40 -5.57
C SER A 27 -4.67 -13.16 -4.70
N PHE A 28 -5.60 -12.19 -4.83
CA PHE A 28 -5.62 -11.02 -3.96
C PHE A 28 -5.91 -11.42 -2.51
N ARG A 29 -6.92 -12.28 -2.29
CA ARG A 29 -7.24 -12.79 -0.95
C ARG A 29 -6.06 -13.47 -0.30
N GLU A 30 -5.43 -14.44 -0.96
CA GLU A 30 -4.31 -15.17 -0.38
C GLU A 30 -3.13 -14.24 -0.09
N CYS A 31 -2.84 -13.30 -1.01
CA CYS A 31 -1.78 -12.31 -0.83
C CYS A 31 -2.03 -11.43 0.41
N MET A 32 -3.23 -10.85 0.52
CA MET A 32 -3.60 -9.98 1.64
C MET A 32 -3.65 -10.74 2.97
N VAL A 33 -4.29 -11.91 3.00
CA VAL A 33 -4.37 -12.72 4.23
C VAL A 33 -2.97 -13.16 4.66
N SER A 34 -2.11 -13.58 3.74
CA SER A 34 -0.72 -13.95 4.04
C SER A 34 0.08 -12.76 4.58
N PHE A 35 -0.02 -11.59 3.95
CA PHE A 35 0.65 -10.36 4.37
C PHE A 35 0.22 -9.93 5.78
N HIS A 36 -1.09 -9.85 6.03
CA HIS A 36 -1.62 -9.46 7.33
C HIS A 36 -1.36 -10.50 8.41
N THR A 37 -1.43 -11.80 8.09
CA THR A 37 -1.09 -12.87 9.05
C THR A 37 0.33 -12.67 9.58
N LYS A 38 1.30 -12.45 8.70
CA LYS A 38 2.69 -12.28 9.12
C LYS A 38 2.89 -10.96 9.89
N SER A 39 2.26 -9.88 9.44
CA SER A 39 2.31 -8.58 10.14
C SER A 39 1.76 -8.68 11.57
N ILE A 40 0.59 -9.30 11.73
CA ILE A 40 -0.07 -9.49 13.03
C ILE A 40 0.71 -10.46 13.91
N TYR A 41 1.25 -11.55 13.34
CA TYR A 41 2.07 -12.52 14.07
C TYR A 41 3.23 -11.85 14.80
N ASN A 42 3.96 -10.95 14.14
CA ASN A 42 5.10 -10.24 14.73
C ASN A 42 4.64 -9.34 15.90
N VAL A 43 3.54 -8.61 15.72
CA VAL A 43 2.97 -7.77 16.79
C VAL A 43 2.56 -8.61 17.99
N LEU A 44 1.79 -9.69 17.77
CA LEU A 44 1.35 -10.58 18.84
C LEU A 44 2.53 -11.26 19.55
N SER A 45 3.55 -11.67 18.80
CA SER A 45 4.76 -12.28 19.33
C SER A 45 5.52 -11.34 20.27
N GLU A 46 5.67 -10.07 19.88
CA GLU A 46 6.27 -9.04 20.73
C GLU A 46 5.40 -8.73 21.95
N MET A 47 4.09 -8.58 21.78
CA MET A 47 3.16 -8.37 22.90
C MET A 47 3.22 -9.51 23.92
N VAL A 48 3.25 -10.75 23.46
CA VAL A 48 3.38 -11.94 24.32
C VAL A 48 4.74 -11.95 25.04
N ARG A 49 5.83 -11.62 24.33
CA ARG A 49 7.17 -11.48 24.94
C ARG A 49 7.16 -10.44 26.06
N HIS A 50 6.60 -9.25 25.82
CA HIS A 50 6.52 -8.21 26.86
C HIS A 50 5.60 -8.61 28.02
N TYR A 51 4.43 -9.20 27.74
CA TYR A 51 3.44 -9.53 28.78
C TYR A 51 3.85 -10.71 29.66
N LEU A 52 4.49 -11.73 29.08
CA LEU A 52 4.94 -12.93 29.81
C LEU A 52 6.34 -12.77 30.42
N GLY A 53 7.06 -11.68 30.12
CA GLY A 53 8.42 -11.45 30.61
C GLY A 53 9.40 -12.52 30.14
N PHE A 54 10.15 -13.11 31.07
CA PHE A 54 11.22 -14.11 30.83
C PHE A 54 10.75 -15.51 30.40
N VAL A 55 9.54 -15.67 29.85
CA VAL A 55 9.11 -16.97 29.33
C VAL A 55 9.90 -17.28 28.05
N THR A 56 10.73 -18.32 28.12
CA THR A 56 11.66 -18.71 27.06
C THR A 56 11.00 -19.39 25.85
N SER A 57 9.69 -19.67 25.92
CA SER A 57 8.95 -20.29 24.82
C SER A 57 7.43 -20.07 24.97
N TYR A 58 6.81 -19.48 23.96
CA TYR A 58 5.36 -19.54 23.73
C TYR A 58 5.10 -20.43 22.49
N ASP A 59 3.89 -20.97 22.39
CA ASP A 59 3.49 -21.77 21.22
C ASP A 59 3.34 -20.87 20.00
N SER A 60 4.38 -20.80 19.17
CA SER A 60 4.40 -20.03 17.94
C SER A 60 3.30 -20.46 16.96
N ASN A 61 2.86 -21.73 17.00
CA ASN A 61 1.78 -22.20 16.14
C ASN A 61 0.43 -21.62 16.58
N TYR A 62 0.19 -21.50 17.89
CA TYR A 62 -1.00 -20.85 18.41
C TYR A 62 -1.05 -19.36 18.03
N ILE A 63 0.06 -18.64 18.16
CA ILE A 63 0.12 -17.22 17.74
C ILE A 63 -0.09 -17.09 16.23
N MET A 64 0.53 -17.95 15.43
CA MET A 64 0.35 -17.97 13.97
C MET A 64 -1.12 -18.24 13.60
N GLN A 65 -1.77 -19.18 14.28
CA GLN A 65 -3.19 -19.46 14.08
C GLN A 65 -4.06 -18.22 14.40
N LYS A 66 -3.82 -17.57 15.54
CA LYS A 66 -4.57 -16.35 15.92
C LYS A 66 -4.33 -15.19 14.98
N ALA A 67 -3.08 -15.00 14.54
CA ALA A 67 -2.76 -14.00 13.53
C ALA A 67 -3.50 -14.26 12.22
N LYS A 68 -3.61 -15.52 11.79
CA LYS A 68 -4.38 -15.91 10.60
C LYS A 68 -5.88 -15.69 10.78
N GLU A 69 -6.43 -16.00 11.95
CA GLU A 69 -7.84 -15.73 12.27
C GLU A 69 -8.15 -14.23 12.16
N PHE A 70 -7.34 -13.36 12.78
CA PHE A 70 -7.49 -11.91 12.68
C PHE A 70 -7.29 -11.37 11.26
N ALA A 71 -6.32 -11.90 10.51
CA ALA A 71 -6.11 -11.51 9.12
C ALA A 71 -7.31 -11.84 8.23
N ASN A 72 -7.96 -13.00 8.43
CA ASN A 72 -9.18 -13.35 7.71
C ASN A 72 -10.35 -12.43 8.11
N GLN A 73 -10.55 -12.19 9.41
CA GLN A 73 -11.59 -11.27 9.88
C GLN A 73 -11.42 -9.86 9.31
N ASN A 74 -10.18 -9.36 9.27
CA ASN A 74 -9.87 -8.07 8.66
C ASN A 74 -10.23 -8.06 7.16
N PHE A 75 -9.81 -9.09 6.41
CA PHE A 75 -10.14 -9.21 4.99
C PHE A 75 -11.67 -9.22 4.76
N ASP A 76 -12.38 -10.06 5.50
CA ASP A 76 -13.82 -10.24 5.36
C ASP A 76 -14.60 -8.96 5.74
N SER A 77 -14.04 -8.10 6.61
CA SER A 77 -14.66 -6.82 7.01
C SER A 77 -14.79 -5.81 5.87
N PHE A 78 -13.91 -5.88 4.86
CA PHE A 78 -13.96 -5.00 3.69
C PHE A 78 -14.38 -5.71 2.40
N ALA A 79 -14.09 -7.00 2.24
CA ALA A 79 -14.20 -7.71 0.95
C ALA A 79 -15.60 -7.66 0.31
N HIS A 80 -16.64 -7.50 1.13
CA HIS A 80 -18.04 -7.45 0.70
C HIS A 80 -18.64 -6.04 0.73
N LYS A 81 -17.83 -4.99 0.95
CA LYS A 81 -18.34 -3.63 0.90
C LYS A 81 -18.81 -3.27 -0.50
N GLU A 82 -19.90 -2.51 -0.54
CA GLU A 82 -20.42 -1.96 -1.79
C GLU A 82 -19.43 -0.94 -2.36
N ILE A 83 -19.11 -1.11 -3.64
CA ILE A 83 -18.26 -0.20 -4.41
C ILE A 83 -19.13 0.60 -5.37
N PRO A 84 -18.76 1.86 -5.69
CA PRO A 84 -19.48 2.64 -6.69
C PRO A 84 -19.59 1.88 -8.02
N THR A 85 -20.77 1.93 -8.64
CA THR A 85 -21.11 1.12 -9.84
C THR A 85 -20.14 1.30 -10.99
N CYS A 86 -19.53 2.48 -11.13
CA CYS A 86 -18.50 2.73 -12.15
C CYS A 86 -17.31 1.77 -12.06
N PHE A 87 -16.94 1.31 -10.86
CA PHE A 87 -15.86 0.34 -10.65
C PHE A 87 -16.29 -1.11 -10.90
N THR A 88 -17.57 -1.43 -10.73
CA THR A 88 -18.09 -2.72 -11.18
C THR A 88 -18.13 -2.75 -12.71
N GLU A 89 -18.61 -1.66 -13.32
CA GLU A 89 -18.73 -1.56 -14.78
C GLU A 89 -17.37 -1.56 -15.49
N ILE A 90 -16.33 -0.93 -14.92
CA ILE A 90 -15.00 -0.91 -15.54
C ILE A 90 -14.38 -2.31 -15.64
N LEU A 91 -14.70 -3.22 -14.71
CA LEU A 91 -14.19 -4.59 -14.68
C LEU A 91 -14.99 -5.55 -15.57
N GLU A 92 -16.26 -5.25 -15.84
CA GLU A 92 -17.18 -6.16 -16.53
C GLU A 92 -17.34 -5.87 -18.02
N LYS A 93 -17.16 -4.62 -18.42
CA LYS A 93 -17.49 -4.18 -19.78
C LYS A 93 -16.21 -3.76 -20.50
N PRO A 94 -15.94 -4.29 -21.71
CA PRO A 94 -14.87 -3.77 -22.54
C PRO A 94 -15.19 -2.32 -22.92
N MET A 95 -14.28 -1.40 -22.64
CA MET A 95 -14.50 0.04 -22.84
C MET A 95 -13.26 0.69 -23.43
N LYS A 96 -13.44 1.57 -24.42
CA LYS A 96 -12.33 2.37 -24.96
C LYS A 96 -11.89 3.42 -23.94
N LYS A 97 -10.65 3.90 -24.05
CA LYS A 97 -10.07 4.97 -23.21
C LYS A 97 -11.04 6.12 -22.87
N LYS A 98 -11.71 6.68 -23.89
CA LYS A 98 -12.63 7.81 -23.71
C LYS A 98 -13.85 7.47 -22.85
N GLU A 99 -14.34 6.25 -22.94
CA GLU A 99 -15.48 5.75 -22.15
C GLU A 99 -15.06 5.52 -20.71
N GLN A 100 -13.91 4.90 -20.48
CA GLN A 100 -13.34 4.71 -19.15
C GLN A 100 -13.11 6.04 -18.43
N ILE A 101 -12.51 7.03 -19.11
CA ILE A 101 -12.29 8.38 -18.55
C ILE A 101 -13.63 9.03 -18.19
N LYS A 102 -14.65 8.89 -19.03
CA LYS A 102 -15.98 9.46 -18.77
C LYS A 102 -16.66 8.78 -17.59
N LEU A 103 -16.56 7.46 -17.49
CA LEU A 103 -17.17 6.64 -16.45
C LEU A 103 -16.57 6.95 -15.07
N LEU A 104 -15.26 7.09 -15.00
CA LEU A 104 -14.54 7.33 -13.74
C LEU A 104 -14.48 8.82 -13.35
N LYS A 105 -15.02 9.72 -14.18
CA LYS A 105 -15.01 11.15 -13.90
C LYS A 105 -15.83 11.47 -12.65
N GLY A 106 -15.15 11.96 -11.60
CA GLY A 106 -15.78 12.29 -10.31
C GLY A 106 -16.02 11.09 -9.41
N ALA A 107 -15.58 9.89 -9.81
CA ALA A 107 -15.57 8.73 -8.94
C ALA A 107 -14.60 8.93 -7.78
N ASN A 108 -14.89 8.32 -6.63
CA ASN A 108 -14.03 8.32 -5.44
C ASN A 108 -14.18 6.96 -4.74
N LEU A 109 -13.21 6.60 -3.93
CA LEU A 109 -13.19 5.37 -3.12
C LEU A 109 -12.80 5.71 -1.69
N THR A 110 -13.25 4.91 -0.73
CA THR A 110 -12.56 4.78 0.56
C THR A 110 -11.49 3.68 0.49
N TYR A 111 -10.61 3.60 1.49
CA TYR A 111 -9.64 2.50 1.59
C TYR A 111 -10.30 1.12 1.58
N ASP A 112 -11.39 0.94 2.32
CA ASP A 112 -12.08 -0.36 2.34
C ASP A 112 -12.79 -0.66 1.02
N GLN A 113 -13.32 0.36 0.33
CA GLN A 113 -13.89 0.17 -1.01
C GLN A 113 -12.82 -0.19 -2.04
N LEU A 114 -11.60 0.34 -1.91
CA LEU A 114 -10.48 -0.08 -2.75
C LEU A 114 -10.13 -1.55 -2.53
N GLY A 115 -10.08 -2.00 -1.26
CA GLY A 115 -9.89 -3.41 -0.93
C GLY A 115 -11.02 -4.29 -1.47
N ALA A 116 -12.27 -3.84 -1.33
CA ALA A 116 -13.44 -4.53 -1.86
C ALA A 116 -13.41 -4.64 -3.39
N LEU A 117 -12.98 -3.59 -4.08
CA LEU A 117 -12.80 -3.57 -5.53
C LEU A 117 -11.84 -4.67 -5.99
N PHE A 118 -10.70 -4.83 -5.32
CA PHE A 118 -9.73 -5.89 -5.66
C PHE A 118 -10.26 -7.28 -5.33
N ALA A 119 -10.95 -7.46 -4.21
CA ALA A 119 -11.60 -8.73 -3.87
C ALA A 119 -12.70 -9.11 -4.87
N GLN A 120 -13.49 -8.13 -5.32
CA GLN A 120 -14.53 -8.35 -6.33
C GLN A 120 -13.94 -8.64 -7.72
N ALA A 121 -12.82 -8.01 -8.06
CA ALA A 121 -12.11 -8.30 -9.31
C ALA A 121 -11.60 -9.75 -9.35
N GLU A 122 -11.07 -10.26 -8.25
CA GLU A 122 -10.66 -11.67 -8.15
C GLU A 122 -11.82 -12.63 -8.45
N ASN A 123 -13.01 -12.36 -7.90
CA ASN A 123 -14.22 -13.14 -8.19
C ASN A 123 -14.66 -13.08 -9.68
N LYS A 124 -14.14 -12.10 -10.43
CA LYS A 124 -14.37 -11.92 -11.87
C LYS A 124 -13.23 -12.49 -12.73
N GLY A 125 -12.29 -13.21 -12.13
CA GLY A 125 -11.18 -13.85 -12.82
C GLY A 125 -9.93 -12.98 -12.99
N TYR A 126 -9.87 -11.81 -12.35
CA TYR A 126 -8.65 -11.00 -12.35
C TYR A 126 -7.64 -11.53 -11.33
N SER A 127 -6.43 -11.77 -11.77
CA SER A 127 -5.26 -11.95 -10.92
C SER A 127 -4.74 -10.60 -10.41
N PHE A 128 -4.04 -10.61 -9.28
CA PHE A 128 -3.49 -9.42 -8.64
C PHE A 128 -1.97 -9.38 -8.75
N SER A 129 -1.43 -8.20 -9.06
CA SER A 129 -0.01 -7.91 -8.98
C SER A 129 0.24 -6.62 -8.18
N HIS A 130 1.31 -6.61 -7.40
CA HIS A 130 1.77 -5.47 -6.62
C HIS A 130 3.20 -5.13 -7.01
N TYR A 131 3.46 -3.86 -7.29
CA TYR A 131 4.80 -3.34 -7.56
C TYR A 131 5.06 -2.15 -6.65
N HIS A 132 6.31 -2.03 -6.20
CA HIS A 132 6.76 -0.96 -5.34
C HIS A 132 8.12 -0.48 -5.81
N TYR A 133 8.20 0.80 -6.13
CA TYR A 133 9.45 1.48 -6.37
C TYR A 133 9.73 2.48 -5.25
N GLN A 134 10.97 2.48 -4.79
CA GLN A 134 11.50 3.48 -3.87
C GLN A 134 12.82 4.01 -4.44
N GLY A 135 12.79 5.27 -4.89
CA GLY A 135 13.95 5.98 -5.39
C GLY A 135 14.96 6.24 -4.28
N ALA A 136 16.22 6.39 -4.67
CA ALA A 136 17.26 6.85 -3.75
C ALA A 136 16.95 8.30 -3.34
N PRO A 137 17.07 8.66 -2.06
CA PRO A 137 16.97 10.06 -1.65
C PRO A 137 18.10 10.82 -2.34
N SER A 138 17.74 11.82 -3.14
CA SER A 138 18.69 12.59 -3.95
C SER A 138 19.48 13.62 -3.13
N SER A 139 19.04 13.88 -1.90
CA SER A 139 19.50 14.99 -1.06
C SER A 139 20.51 14.59 0.03
N VAL A 140 20.78 13.30 0.24
CA VAL A 140 21.69 12.81 1.29
C VAL A 140 22.49 11.59 0.84
N ASN A 141 23.66 11.36 1.45
CA ASN A 141 24.41 10.13 1.26
C ASN A 141 23.66 8.94 1.89
N LYS A 142 23.55 7.83 1.17
CA LYS A 142 22.87 6.61 1.67
C LYS A 142 23.50 6.06 2.93
N ASP A 143 24.81 6.17 3.09
CA ASP A 143 25.53 5.67 4.27
C ASP A 143 25.23 6.47 5.54
N GLU A 144 24.68 7.68 5.40
CA GLU A 144 24.28 8.55 6.51
C GLU A 144 22.84 8.30 6.94
N LEU A 145 22.05 7.54 6.17
CA LEU A 145 20.67 7.26 6.51
C LEU A 145 20.59 6.38 7.76
N PRO A 146 19.77 6.75 8.76
CA PRO A 146 19.41 5.80 9.80
C PRO A 146 18.61 4.65 9.17
N LYS A 147 18.49 3.54 9.90
CA LYS A 147 17.74 2.38 9.41
C LYS A 147 16.25 2.68 9.21
N PHE A 148 15.70 3.59 10.01
CA PHE A 148 14.30 3.98 9.94
C PHE A 148 14.11 5.47 10.25
N ILE A 149 13.19 6.13 9.55
CA ILE A 149 12.75 7.51 9.80
C ILE A 149 11.23 7.53 9.73
N HIS A 150 10.59 8.12 10.75
CA HIS A 150 9.18 8.42 10.80
C HIS A 150 8.99 9.90 11.13
N VAL A 151 8.24 10.61 10.28
CA VAL A 151 7.84 12.00 10.53
C VAL A 151 6.39 11.96 11.01
N LYS A 152 6.16 12.39 12.26
CA LYS A 152 4.83 12.45 12.86
C LYS A 152 3.99 13.58 12.26
N GLU A 153 2.69 13.56 12.56
CA GLU A 153 1.75 14.60 12.14
C GLU A 153 2.11 16.00 12.68
N ASP A 154 2.67 16.09 13.89
CA ASP A 154 3.16 17.34 14.48
C ASP A 154 4.50 17.82 13.87
N GLY A 155 5.06 17.04 12.94
CA GLY A 155 6.31 17.34 12.23
C GLY A 155 7.57 16.94 12.98
N THR A 156 7.48 16.33 14.16
CA THR A 156 8.64 15.75 14.87
C THR A 156 9.14 14.49 14.18
N VAL A 157 10.44 14.21 14.32
CA VAL A 157 11.10 13.08 13.67
C VAL A 157 11.47 12.02 14.71
N GLU A 158 10.98 10.80 14.52
CA GLU A 158 11.47 9.61 15.18
C GLU A 158 12.35 8.81 14.21
N TYR A 159 13.47 8.29 14.68
CA TYR A 159 14.37 7.50 13.84
C TYR A 159 15.07 6.41 14.63
N TYR A 160 15.55 5.40 13.92
CA TYR A 160 16.29 4.29 14.51
C TYR A 160 17.58 4.00 13.73
N GLY A 161 18.69 3.85 14.45
CA GLY A 161 20.02 3.65 13.88
C GLY A 161 20.90 4.89 13.97
N LYS A 162 22.22 4.70 13.84
CA LYS A 162 23.19 5.80 13.87
C LYS A 162 23.03 6.65 12.61
N THR A 163 23.05 7.96 12.78
CA THR A 163 23.03 8.93 11.68
C THR A 163 23.72 10.23 12.12
N THR A 164 24.26 10.97 11.17
CA THR A 164 24.76 12.34 11.32
C THR A 164 23.78 13.37 10.79
N LEU A 165 22.64 12.94 10.25
CA LEU A 165 21.63 13.82 9.69
C LEU A 165 20.89 14.55 10.81
N THR A 166 20.63 15.84 10.59
CA THR A 166 19.75 16.63 11.44
C THR A 166 18.29 16.22 11.24
N GLU A 167 17.40 16.52 12.20
CA GLU A 167 15.96 16.28 12.04
C GLU A 167 15.39 16.94 10.78
N GLY A 168 15.85 18.15 10.44
CA GLY A 168 15.44 18.83 9.21
C GLY A 168 15.84 18.07 7.94
N GLN A 169 17.04 17.50 7.91
CA GLN A 169 17.49 16.67 6.78
C GLN A 169 16.72 15.35 6.70
N MET A 170 16.46 14.69 7.84
CA MET A 170 15.67 13.46 7.89
C MET A 170 14.23 13.71 7.43
N LYS A 171 13.63 14.83 7.84
CA LYS A 171 12.31 15.26 7.36
C LYS A 171 12.32 15.47 5.84
N GLN A 172 13.33 16.16 5.32
CA GLN A 172 13.50 16.36 3.88
C GLN A 172 13.63 15.03 3.11
N VAL A 173 14.35 14.04 3.65
CA VAL A 173 14.47 12.69 3.05
C VAL A 173 13.09 12.05 2.90
N VAL A 174 12.26 12.07 3.95
CA VAL A 174 10.91 11.48 3.92
C VAL A 174 9.94 12.28 3.06
N GLU A 175 10.08 13.60 3.01
CA GLU A 175 9.24 14.48 2.18
C GLU A 175 9.57 14.37 0.68
N GLN A 176 10.84 14.18 0.35
CA GLN A 176 11.32 14.05 -1.03
C GLN A 176 11.40 12.58 -1.49
N ALA A 177 11.01 11.63 -0.63
CA ALA A 177 11.00 10.22 -0.97
C ALA A 177 10.16 9.97 -2.22
N ASP A 178 10.82 9.47 -3.25
CA ASP A 178 10.18 9.12 -4.50
C ASP A 178 9.69 7.67 -4.40
N VAL A 179 8.42 7.52 -4.03
CA VAL A 179 7.78 6.22 -3.85
C VAL A 179 6.59 6.10 -4.77
N LEU A 180 6.53 4.97 -5.47
CA LEU A 180 5.45 4.59 -6.38
C LEU A 180 4.95 3.20 -5.98
N ILE A 181 3.65 3.10 -5.74
CA ILE A 181 2.95 1.84 -5.51
C ILE A 181 1.97 1.64 -6.66
N ALA A 182 2.05 0.50 -7.31
CA ALA A 182 1.13 0.13 -8.38
C ALA A 182 0.49 -1.23 -8.09
N ARG A 183 -0.82 -1.29 -8.32
CA ARG A 183 -1.63 -2.50 -8.14
C ARG A 183 -2.32 -2.79 -9.46
N ILE A 184 -2.03 -3.94 -10.05
CA ILE A 184 -2.55 -4.37 -11.35
C ILE A 184 -3.53 -5.52 -11.14
N LEU A 185 -4.70 -5.39 -11.75
CA LEU A 185 -5.69 -6.45 -11.93
C LEU A 185 -5.60 -6.92 -13.37
N ASP A 186 -5.46 -8.22 -13.60
CA ASP A 186 -5.27 -8.77 -14.94
C ASP A 186 -6.02 -10.10 -15.12
N ASN A 187 -6.90 -10.18 -16.11
CA ASN A 187 -7.66 -11.38 -16.44
C ASN A 187 -7.26 -12.00 -17.80
N ASP A 188 -6.04 -11.74 -18.26
CA ASP A 188 -5.45 -12.14 -19.55
C ASP A 188 -6.06 -11.45 -20.79
N GLU A 189 -7.30 -10.95 -20.72
CA GLU A 189 -7.95 -10.19 -21.79
C GLU A 189 -7.77 -8.68 -21.61
N HIS A 190 -7.94 -8.20 -20.38
CA HIS A 190 -7.88 -6.81 -19.97
C HIS A 190 -7.08 -6.68 -18.68
N TRP A 191 -6.40 -5.54 -18.55
CA TRP A 191 -5.74 -5.19 -17.30
C TRP A 191 -6.07 -3.76 -16.87
N HIS A 192 -6.15 -3.58 -15.56
CA HIS A 192 -6.40 -2.31 -14.90
C HIS A 192 -5.30 -2.06 -13.86
N CYS A 193 -4.79 -0.84 -13.81
CA CYS A 193 -3.74 -0.44 -12.88
C CYS A 193 -4.19 0.76 -12.06
N PHE A 194 -4.10 0.62 -10.74
CA PHE A 194 -4.33 1.66 -9.75
C PHE A 194 -2.98 2.03 -9.14
N LEU A 195 -2.52 3.25 -9.42
CA LEU A 195 -1.19 3.72 -9.04
C LEU A 195 -1.29 4.85 -8.03
N GLN A 196 -0.28 4.94 -7.16
CA GLN A 196 -0.20 5.97 -6.15
C GLN A 196 1.25 6.38 -5.91
N THR A 197 1.48 7.68 -5.81
CA THR A 197 2.78 8.25 -5.43
C THR A 197 2.72 8.76 -3.99
N PHE A 198 3.85 8.85 -3.28
CA PHE A 198 3.88 9.46 -1.95
C PHE A 198 3.48 10.94 -1.96
N LYS A 199 3.75 11.67 -3.05
CA LYS A 199 3.27 13.05 -3.24
C LYS A 199 1.75 13.10 -3.41
N GLY A 200 1.19 12.15 -4.15
CA GLY A 200 -0.25 11.96 -4.30
C GLY A 200 -0.92 11.62 -2.97
N LEU A 201 -0.32 10.73 -2.16
CA LEU A 201 -0.78 10.40 -0.80
C LEU A 201 -0.80 11.59 0.16
N LYS A 202 0.19 12.49 0.07
CA LYS A 202 0.28 13.68 0.93
C LYS A 202 -0.57 14.85 0.44
N GLY A 203 -1.26 14.72 -0.70
CA GLY A 203 -1.96 15.85 -1.29
C GLY A 203 -0.99 16.98 -1.68
N GLN A 204 0.16 16.63 -2.25
CA GLN A 204 1.19 17.58 -2.66
C GLN A 204 1.46 17.56 -4.18
N GLU A 205 0.57 17.01 -4.99
CA GLU A 205 0.66 17.11 -6.45
C GLU A 205 0.16 18.49 -6.92
N ALA A 206 0.67 18.96 -8.06
CA ALA A 206 0.27 20.26 -8.60
C ALA A 206 -1.17 20.23 -9.16
N GLY A 207 -1.98 21.24 -8.84
CA GLY A 207 -3.35 21.41 -9.35
C GLY A 207 -4.45 21.14 -8.32
N LEU A 208 -5.70 21.49 -8.65
CA LEU A 208 -6.87 21.45 -7.74
C LEU A 208 -7.18 20.06 -7.15
N GLN A 209 -6.77 18.98 -7.82
CA GLN A 209 -6.94 17.60 -7.34
C GLN A 209 -5.70 17.05 -6.62
N GLY A 210 -4.57 17.76 -6.73
CA GLY A 210 -3.32 17.33 -6.14
C GLY A 210 -3.25 17.58 -4.64
N SER A 211 -4.22 18.28 -4.05
CA SER A 211 -4.33 18.58 -2.61
C SER A 211 -5.01 17.48 -1.78
N GLN A 212 -5.36 16.34 -2.38
CA GLN A 212 -6.01 15.22 -1.69
C GLN A 212 -5.34 13.89 -2.06
N PRO A 213 -5.27 12.92 -1.13
CA PRO A 213 -4.90 11.55 -1.43
C PRO A 213 -5.74 11.02 -2.59
N HIS A 214 -5.09 10.51 -3.63
CA HIS A 214 -5.79 9.96 -4.78
C HIS A 214 -4.99 8.84 -5.44
N LEU A 215 -5.70 8.09 -6.29
CA LEU A 215 -5.15 7.06 -7.16
C LEU A 215 -5.15 7.60 -8.60
N HIS A 216 -4.05 7.37 -9.28
CA HIS A 216 -3.99 7.43 -10.73
C HIS A 216 -4.57 6.11 -11.28
N TYR A 217 -5.34 6.17 -12.36
CA TYR A 217 -5.88 4.98 -13.03
C TYR A 217 -5.45 4.91 -14.49
N ILE A 218 -5.03 3.70 -14.91
CA ILE A 218 -4.70 3.39 -16.31
C ILE A 218 -5.06 1.93 -16.61
N SER A 219 -5.31 1.60 -17.88
CA SER A 219 -5.64 0.25 -18.34
C SER A 219 -5.02 -0.04 -19.71
N ASP A 220 -5.16 -1.28 -20.16
CA ASP A 220 -4.83 -1.74 -21.52
C ASP A 220 -5.38 -0.81 -22.62
N SER A 221 -6.57 -0.26 -22.39
CA SER A 221 -7.28 0.62 -23.31
C SER A 221 -6.57 1.94 -23.57
N PHE A 222 -5.53 2.28 -22.79
CA PHE A 222 -4.71 3.46 -22.99
C PHE A 222 -3.62 3.28 -24.05
N GLY A 223 -3.51 2.08 -24.64
CA GLY A 223 -2.60 1.79 -25.74
C GLY A 223 -1.16 1.50 -25.30
N ILE A 224 -0.97 1.15 -24.03
CA ILE A 224 0.30 0.68 -23.47
C ILE A 224 0.19 -0.82 -23.20
N SER A 225 1.27 -1.58 -23.42
CA SER A 225 1.30 -2.99 -23.04
C SER A 225 1.56 -3.12 -21.53
N ARG A 226 1.05 -4.18 -20.90
CA ARG A 226 1.34 -4.48 -19.49
C ARG A 226 2.84 -4.56 -19.22
N ASN A 227 3.60 -5.23 -20.08
CA ASN A 227 5.05 -5.37 -19.93
C ASN A 227 5.76 -4.01 -19.96
N SER A 228 5.38 -3.14 -20.90
CA SER A 228 5.92 -1.77 -20.95
C SER A 228 5.57 -0.99 -19.70
N LEU A 229 4.35 -1.13 -19.16
CA LEU A 229 3.97 -0.50 -17.90
C LEU A 229 4.86 -1.01 -16.75
N VAL A 230 5.02 -2.33 -16.60
CA VAL A 230 5.85 -2.92 -15.53
C VAL A 230 7.31 -2.46 -15.63
N GLU A 231 7.88 -2.37 -16.83
CA GLU A 231 9.24 -1.84 -17.03
C GLU A 231 9.38 -0.37 -16.60
N MET A 232 8.35 0.44 -16.80
CA MET A 232 8.31 1.82 -16.31
C MET A 232 8.19 1.86 -14.79
N LEU A 233 7.27 1.08 -14.21
CA LEU A 233 7.02 1.04 -12.76
C LEU A 233 8.30 0.69 -11.97
N ARG A 234 9.08 -0.27 -12.46
CA ARG A 234 10.37 -0.66 -11.86
C ARG A 234 11.44 0.44 -11.88
N LYS A 235 11.24 1.48 -12.70
CA LYS A 235 12.11 2.67 -12.77
C LYS A 235 11.52 3.87 -12.02
N GLY A 236 10.37 3.71 -11.36
CA GLY A 236 9.63 4.81 -10.75
C GLY A 236 8.86 5.66 -11.76
N GLU A 237 8.74 5.20 -13.01
CA GLU A 237 8.06 5.91 -14.07
C GLU A 237 6.64 5.36 -14.24
N TYR A 238 5.71 6.21 -14.65
CA TYR A 238 4.38 5.78 -15.06
C TYR A 238 3.80 6.71 -16.12
N PRO A 239 2.88 6.24 -16.98
CA PRO A 239 2.26 7.10 -17.97
C PRO A 239 1.36 8.15 -17.32
N SER A 240 1.39 9.37 -17.84
CA SER A 240 0.42 10.39 -17.44
C SER A 240 -1.02 9.93 -17.75
N THR A 241 -1.91 10.08 -16.77
CA THR A 241 -3.32 9.77 -16.90
C THR A 241 -4.19 10.96 -16.46
N PRO A 242 -5.31 11.24 -17.13
CA PRO A 242 -6.26 12.25 -16.67
C PRO A 242 -7.20 11.70 -15.58
N VAL A 243 -7.15 10.40 -15.27
CA VAL A 243 -8.07 9.76 -14.32
C VAL A 243 -7.44 9.75 -12.93
N HIS A 244 -7.90 10.67 -12.10
CA HIS A 244 -7.53 10.79 -10.69
C HIS A 244 -8.76 10.44 -9.85
N ILE A 245 -8.65 9.41 -9.01
CA ILE A 245 -9.72 8.91 -8.15
C ILE A 245 -9.36 9.28 -6.71
N PRO A 246 -10.04 10.26 -6.09
CA PRO A 246 -9.81 10.59 -4.69
C PRO A 246 -10.00 9.37 -3.79
N LEU A 247 -9.07 9.19 -2.86
CA LEU A 247 -9.07 8.14 -1.86
C LEU A 247 -9.35 8.78 -0.50
N LYS A 248 -10.46 8.38 0.12
CA LYS A 248 -10.93 8.94 1.38
C LYS A 248 -10.67 7.99 2.54
N GLU A 249 -10.54 8.56 3.72
CA GLU A 249 -10.64 7.80 4.97
C GLU A 249 -11.97 7.04 5.01
N ASN A 250 -11.95 5.88 5.68
CA ASN A 250 -13.18 5.17 5.97
C ASN A 250 -14.01 6.02 6.94
N GLU A 251 -15.32 6.13 6.72
CA GLU A 251 -16.19 6.75 7.72
C GLU A 251 -16.12 5.90 9.00
N GLU A 252 -15.62 6.49 10.10
CA GLU A 252 -15.66 5.83 11.40
C GLU A 252 -17.12 5.56 11.73
N LYS A 253 -17.44 4.29 11.99
CA LYS A 253 -18.66 3.99 12.74
C LYS A 253 -18.45 4.53 14.13
N VAL A 254 -19.06 5.68 14.42
CA VAL A 254 -19.30 6.12 15.79
C VAL A 254 -20.25 5.07 16.38
N GLU A 255 -19.70 4.09 17.08
CA GLU A 255 -20.45 3.22 18.01
C GLU A 255 -20.50 3.85 19.39
#